data_AF-R4L6S1-F1
#
_entry.id   AF-R4L6S1-F1
#
_cell.length_a   1.000
_cell.length_b   1.000
_cell.length_c   1.000
_cell.angle_alpha   90.00
_cell.angle_beta   90.00
_cell.angle_gamma   90.00
#
_symmetry.space_group_name_H-M   'P 1'
#
loop_
_entity.id
_entity.type
_entity.pdbx_description
1 polymer ?
#
loop_
_entity_poly.entity_id
_entity_poly.type
_entity_poly.pdbx_seq_one_letter_code
_entity_poly.pdbx_strand_id
1 'polypeptide(L)' 'METVIESAMQTPDGWRVEVVRRGTTRWYRIVHGDDMIDWLSIAGVQRILTEAGVDLADLTDAA' A
#
# COMPACT_ATOMS: atom_id res chain seq x y z
N MET A 1 -11.71 14.44 -11.56
CA MET A 1 -11.89 13.46 -10.47
C MET A 1 -10.56 13.28 -9.77
N GLU A 2 -10.51 13.69 -8.51
CA GLU A 2 -9.33 13.60 -7.64
C GLU A 2 -9.09 12.15 -7.20
N THR A 3 -7.83 11.80 -6.95
CA THR A 3 -7.44 10.54 -6.32
C THR A 3 -7.57 10.67 -4.82
N VAL A 4 -8.30 9.77 -4.18
CA VAL A 4 -8.44 9.73 -2.72
C VAL A 4 -7.81 8.45 -2.17
N ILE A 5 -7.18 8.55 -1.01
CA ILE A 5 -6.75 7.38 -0.25
C ILE A 5 -7.97 6.91 0.55
N GLU A 6 -8.49 5.74 0.18
CA GLU A 6 -9.66 5.12 0.83
C GLU A 6 -9.27 4.48 2.16
N SER A 7 -8.09 3.89 2.24
CA SER A 7 -7.53 3.29 3.45
C SER A 7 -6.01 3.24 3.33
N ALA A 8 -5.31 3.20 4.45
CA ALA A 8 -3.88 2.97 4.47
C ALA A 8 -3.53 2.01 5.61
N MET A 9 -2.59 1.12 5.35
CA MET A 9 -2.01 0.22 6.35
C MET A 9 -0.53 0.50 6.42
N GLN A 10 0.07 0.36 7.59
CA GLN A 10 1.49 0.57 7.79
C GLN A 10 2.08 -0.49 8.70
N THR A 11 3.34 -0.81 8.47
CA THR A 11 4.15 -1.65 9.34
C THR A 11 5.03 -0.80 10.25
N PRO A 12 5.46 -1.33 11.41
CA PRO A 12 6.34 -0.60 12.34
C PRO A 12 7.70 -0.22 11.74
N ASP A 13 8.17 -0.97 10.75
CA ASP A 13 9.43 -0.74 10.05
C ASP A 13 9.34 0.32 8.95
N GLY A 14 8.15 0.87 8.68
CA GLY A 14 7.96 2.06 7.84
C GLY A 14 7.40 1.79 6.45
N TRP A 15 6.92 0.58 6.15
CA TRP A 15 6.14 0.33 4.94
C TRP A 15 4.73 0.85 5.12
N ARG A 16 4.19 1.48 4.09
CA ARG A 16 2.80 1.94 4.03
C ARG A 16 2.17 1.43 2.74
N VAL A 17 1.06 0.72 2.88
CA VAL A 17 0.20 0.30 1.77
C VAL A 17 -1.02 1.19 1.75
N GLU A 18 -1.24 1.89 0.65
CA GLU A 18 -2.38 2.78 0.46
C GLU A 18 -3.34 2.16 -0.55
N VAL A 19 -4.63 2.21 -0.22
CA VAL A 19 -5.71 1.88 -1.14
C VAL A 19 -6.15 3.18 -1.80
N VAL A 20 -5.86 3.33 -3.08
CA VAL A 20 -6.19 4.55 -3.83
C VAL A 20 -7.43 4.30 -4.67
N ARG A 21 -8.37 5.24 -4.64
CA ARG A 21 -9.56 5.25 -5.49
C ARG A 21 -9.61 6.53 -6.32
N ARG A 22 -9.94 6.38 -7.60
CA ARG A 22 -10.28 7.48 -8.51
C ARG A 22 -11.51 7.11 -9.33
N GLY A 23 -12.65 7.68 -8.95
CA GLY A 23 -13.93 7.27 -9.53
C GLY A 23 -14.22 5.80 -9.24
N THR A 24 -14.39 5.00 -10.30
CA THR A 24 -14.61 3.55 -10.20
C THR A 24 -13.32 2.73 -10.17
N THR A 25 -12.18 3.35 -10.48
CA THR A 25 -10.88 2.67 -10.49
C THR A 25 -10.32 2.63 -9.08
N ARG A 26 -9.87 1.44 -8.66
CA ARG A 26 -9.23 1.19 -7.38
C ARG A 26 -7.91 0.45 -7.63
N TRP A 27 -6.86 0.89 -6.97
CA TRP A 27 -5.55 0.24 -7.00
C TRP A 27 -4.86 0.41 -5.65
N TYR A 28 -3.71 -0.23 -5.51
CA TYR A 28 -2.88 -0.14 -4.34
C TYR A 28 -1.58 0.59 -4.66
N ARG A 29 -1.01 1.19 -3.64
CA ARG A 29 0.28 1.87 -3.70
C ARG A 29 1.08 1.47 -2.48
N ILE A 30 2.37 1.23 -2.66
CA ILE A 30 3.31 1.04 -1.56
C ILE A 30 4.16 2.30 -1.45
N VAL A 31 4.35 2.78 -0.23
CA VAL A 31 5.24 3.87 0.13
C VAL A 31 6.20 3.35 1.19
N HIS A 32 7.50 3.54 0.99
CA HIS A 32 8.53 3.17 1.96
C HIS A 32 9.68 4.18 1.87
N GLY A 33 9.82 5.03 2.89
CA GLY A 33 10.77 6.14 2.85
C GLY A 33 10.43 7.12 1.72
N ASP A 34 11.37 7.29 0.77
CA ASP A 34 11.20 8.14 -0.43
C ASP A 34 10.63 7.34 -1.63
N ASP A 35 10.64 6.00 -1.56
CA ASP A 35 10.18 5.14 -2.63
C ASP A 35 8.66 4.99 -2.62
N MET A 36 8.07 5.15 -3.80
CA MET A 36 6.64 4.95 -4.03
C MET A 36 6.43 4.07 -5.26
N ILE A 37 5.71 2.97 -5.07
CA ILE A 37 5.29 2.06 -6.13
C ILE A 37 3.77 2.17 -6.26
N ASP A 38 3.29 2.75 -7.35
CA ASP A 38 1.88 2.99 -7.61
C ASP A 38 1.27 1.97 -8.58
N TRP A 39 -0.06 2.01 -8.75
CA TRP A 39 -0.81 1.19 -9.70
C TRP A 39 -0.66 -0.32 -9.50
N LEU A 40 -0.57 -0.75 -8.25
CA LEU A 40 -0.46 -2.16 -7.89
C LEU A 40 -1.83 -2.83 -7.75
N SER A 41 -1.87 -4.10 -8.11
CA SER A 41 -2.93 -5.01 -7.66
C SER A 41 -2.61 -5.53 -6.26
N ILE A 42 -3.60 -6.09 -5.55
CA ILE A 42 -3.37 -6.68 -4.23
C ILE A 42 -2.31 -7.79 -4.28
N ALA A 43 -2.29 -8.60 -5.34
CA ALA A 43 -1.27 -9.63 -5.54
C ALA A 43 0.13 -9.02 -5.74
N GLY A 44 0.21 -7.88 -6.44
CA GLY A 44 1.47 -7.12 -6.58
C GLY A 44 1.97 -6.60 -5.24
N VAL A 45 1.08 -6.08 -4.39
CA VAL A 45 1.44 -5.63 -3.04
C VAL A 45 1.99 -6.79 -2.21
N GLN A 46 1.23 -7.89 -2.12
CA GLN A 46 1.63 -9.06 -1.32
C GLN A 46 2.98 -9.61 -1.77
N ARG A 47 3.20 -9.66 -3.09
CA ARG A 47 4.48 -10.08 -3.65
C ARG A 47 5.61 -9.16 -3.22
N ILE A 48 5.49 -7.84 -3.41
CA ILE A 48 6.53 -6.88 -3.08
C ILE A 48 6.86 -6.93 -1.58
N LEU A 49 5.85 -6.95 -0.71
CA LEU A 49 6.05 -7.05 0.73
C LEU A 49 6.76 -8.35 1.12
N THR A 50 6.35 -9.48 0.54
CA THR A 50 7.00 -10.77 0.78
C THR A 50 8.46 -10.77 0.32
N GLU A 51 8.74 -10.21 -0.87
CA GLU A 51 10.11 -10.08 -1.40
C GLU A 51 10.97 -9.13 -0.55
N ALA A 52 10.34 -8.13 0.09
CA ALA A 52 10.99 -7.24 1.05
C ALA A 52 11.14 -7.84 2.45
N GLY A 53 10.58 -9.04 2.72
CA GLY A 53 10.62 -9.69 4.02
C GLY A 53 9.63 -9.11 5.05
N VAL A 54 8.63 -8.36 4.58
CA VAL A 54 7.58 -7.76 5.41
C VAL A 54 6.43 -8.75 5.56
N ASP A 55 6.08 -9.09 6.80
CA ASP A 55 4.93 -9.93 7.07
C ASP A 55 3.63 -9.12 6.96
N LEU A 56 2.63 -9.67 6.27
CA LEU A 56 1.32 -9.02 6.15
C LEU A 56 0.60 -8.92 7.50
N ALA A 57 0.96 -9.76 8.48
CA ALA A 57 0.43 -9.69 9.85
C ALA A 57 0.95 -8.46 10.62
N ASP A 58 2.08 -7.88 10.20
CA ASP A 58 2.63 -6.66 10.78
C ASP A 58 1.98 -5.39 10.22
N LEU A 59 1.13 -5.51 9.18
CA LEU A 59 0.35 -4.38 8.67
C LEU A 59 -0.77 -4.02 9.65
N THR A 60 -0.68 -2.79 10.16
CA THR A 60 -1.67 -2.18 11.04
C THR A 60 -2.37 -1.03 10.31
N ASP A 61 -3.56 -0.62 10.75
CA ASP A 61 -4.22 0.55 10.18
C ASP A 61 -3.37 1.82 10.40
N ALA A 62 -3.17 2.61 9.35
CA ALA A 62 -2.45 3.87 9.44
C ALA A 62 -3.43 4.98 9.86
N ALA A 63 -3.28 5.41 11.12
CA ALA A 63 -4.08 6.48 11.74
C ALA A 63 -3.98 7.84 11.03
#